data_AF-A0AAU9RYA0-F1
#
_entry.id   AF-A0AAU9RYA0-F1
#
_cell.length_a   1.000
_cell.length_b   1.000
_cell.length_c   1.000
_cell.angle_alpha   90.00
_cell.angle_beta   90.00
_cell.angle_gamma   90.00
#
_symmetry.space_group_name_H-M   'P 1'
#
loop_
_entity.id
_entity.type
_entity.pdbx_description
1 polymer ?
#
loop_
_entity_poly.entity_id
_entity_poly.type
_entity_poly.pdbx_seq_one_letter_code
_entity_poly.pdbx_strand_id
1 'polypeptide(L)'
;MMDANQVAELRRFVEQLKSNPSILHDPSLVFFKEYLRSLGAHVPKIERTEKDNEDKAETKPSFSPEHDDEIVESDVELDNSDVVEPDNDPPQPMGDPTAEVTDESRDAAQSEKSKAMEAISEGKFDEAIHHLTKAIMLNPTSAILYATRATVFLIVKKPNAAIRDANVALQFNPDSAKGYKARGMAMAMLGQWEEAAADIHVASKLDYDEEIGSALKTVEPNAKKIEEHRKKYQRLRKEKELQIAERKRREQQEAQEREALAALKDGQVISIHSTSELEAKSKAAKKASRLLILYFTATWCGPCRYMSPLFSNLATQHPRVVFLKVDIDEANEVAASWNISSVPTFCFIRDGKQVDKVVGADKGSLEQKIAQHSSSK
;
A
#
# COMPACT_ATOMS: atom_id res chain seq x y z
N MET A 1 1.06 -16.03 28.35
CA MET A 1 -0.28 -15.43 28.14
C MET A 1 -0.25 -14.75 26.78
N MET A 2 -1.30 -14.88 25.97
CA MET A 2 -1.40 -14.20 24.68
C MET A 2 -1.43 -12.67 24.88
N ASP A 3 -0.83 -11.94 23.96
CA ASP A 3 -0.79 -10.48 23.98
C ASP A 3 -2.21 -9.88 23.83
N ALA A 4 -2.48 -8.79 24.53
CA ALA A 4 -3.81 -8.18 24.57
C ALA A 4 -4.25 -7.62 23.20
N ASN A 5 -3.30 -7.13 22.39
CA ASN A 5 -3.60 -6.62 21.06
C ASN A 5 -3.89 -7.77 20.09
N GLN A 6 -3.14 -8.87 20.18
CA GLN A 6 -3.41 -10.07 19.39
C GLN A 6 -4.82 -10.63 19.68
N VAL A 7 -5.27 -10.60 20.93
CA VAL A 7 -6.63 -11.02 21.30
C VAL A 7 -7.69 -10.06 20.72
N ALA A 8 -7.42 -8.76 20.69
CA ALA A 8 -8.34 -7.77 20.12
C ALA A 8 -8.47 -7.91 18.59
N GLU A 9 -7.36 -8.13 17.90
CA GLU A 9 -7.34 -8.40 16.45
C GLU A 9 -8.10 -9.68 16.11
N LEU A 10 -7.86 -10.76 16.85
CA LEU A 10 -8.57 -12.03 16.68
C LEU A 10 -10.08 -11.86 16.87
N ARG A 11 -10.52 -11.10 17.88
CA ARG A 11 -11.95 -10.82 18.10
C ARG A 11 -12.58 -10.11 16.91
N ARG A 12 -11.91 -9.09 16.39
CA ARG A 12 -12.40 -8.31 15.24
C ARG A 12 -12.50 -9.18 13.98
N PHE A 13 -11.52 -10.03 13.74
CA PHE A 13 -11.54 -10.97 12.62
C PHE A 13 -12.70 -11.97 12.73
N VAL A 14 -12.94 -12.53 13.92
CA VAL A 14 -14.07 -13.42 14.17
C VAL A 14 -15.43 -12.72 13.94
N GLU A 15 -15.56 -11.45 14.29
CA GLU A 15 -16.78 -10.67 13.99
C GLU A 15 -16.99 -10.48 12.48
N GLN A 16 -15.91 -10.22 11.72
CA GLN A 16 -15.98 -10.14 10.26
C GLN A 16 -16.44 -11.46 9.63
N LEU A 17 -15.90 -12.60 10.08
CA LEU A 17 -16.32 -13.92 9.60
C LEU A 17 -17.80 -14.23 9.90
N LYS A 18 -18.34 -13.72 11.02
CA LYS A 18 -19.78 -13.84 11.34
C LYS A 18 -20.64 -13.02 10.39
N SER A 19 -20.19 -11.82 10.02
CA SER A 19 -20.92 -10.95 9.09
C SER A 19 -20.81 -11.40 7.63
N ASN A 20 -19.67 -11.99 7.25
CA ASN A 20 -19.41 -12.46 5.91
C ASN A 20 -18.58 -13.76 5.91
N PRO A 21 -19.24 -14.93 5.93
CA PRO A 21 -18.55 -16.22 5.93
C PRO A 21 -17.76 -16.54 4.65
N SER A 22 -17.97 -15.79 3.56
CA SER A 22 -17.27 -16.03 2.28
C SER A 22 -15.77 -15.75 2.35
N ILE A 23 -15.34 -14.94 3.33
CA ILE A 23 -13.93 -14.64 3.63
C ILE A 23 -13.12 -15.92 3.87
N LEU A 24 -13.74 -17.00 4.39
CA LEU A 24 -13.08 -18.30 4.56
C LEU A 24 -12.71 -19.01 3.24
N HIS A 25 -13.12 -18.48 2.09
CA HIS A 25 -12.71 -18.97 0.78
C HIS A 25 -11.58 -18.14 0.15
N ASP A 26 -11.09 -17.12 0.84
CA ASP A 26 -9.88 -16.39 0.42
C ASP A 26 -8.66 -17.33 0.42
N PRO A 27 -7.84 -17.34 -0.66
CA PRO A 27 -6.63 -18.18 -0.75
C PRO A 27 -5.61 -17.95 0.38
N SER A 28 -5.53 -16.75 0.95
CA SER A 28 -4.62 -16.44 2.06
C SER A 28 -5.01 -17.09 3.39
N LEU A 29 -6.27 -17.55 3.50
CA LEU A 29 -6.84 -18.17 4.70
C LEU A 29 -6.99 -19.69 4.59
N VAL A 30 -6.35 -20.32 3.61
CA VAL A 30 -6.38 -21.79 3.43
C VAL A 30 -5.94 -22.53 4.70
N PHE A 31 -4.84 -22.10 5.33
CA PHE A 31 -4.36 -22.71 6.59
C PHE A 31 -5.42 -22.65 7.71
N PHE A 32 -6.17 -21.56 7.80
CA PHE A 32 -7.19 -21.36 8.82
C PHE A 32 -8.45 -22.18 8.53
N LYS A 33 -8.83 -22.27 7.24
CA LYS A 33 -9.91 -23.15 6.77
C LYS A 33 -9.61 -24.63 7.05
N GLU A 34 -8.38 -25.06 6.84
CA GLU A 34 -7.93 -26.43 7.16
C GLU A 34 -7.94 -26.70 8.67
N TYR A 35 -7.50 -25.73 9.47
CA TYR A 35 -7.62 -25.80 10.94
C TYR A 35 -9.07 -25.93 11.41
N LEU A 36 -9.99 -25.14 10.86
CA LEU A 36 -11.42 -25.25 11.20
C LEU A 36 -11.99 -26.63 10.82
N ARG A 37 -11.59 -27.18 9.67
CA ARG A 37 -11.98 -28.53 9.25
C ARG A 37 -11.42 -29.62 10.16
N SER A 38 -10.19 -29.48 10.66
CA SER A 38 -9.60 -30.44 11.60
C SER A 38 -10.34 -30.47 12.94
N LEU A 39 -10.98 -29.35 13.33
CA LEU A 39 -11.88 -29.26 14.48
C LEU A 39 -13.32 -29.72 14.19
N GLY A 40 -13.61 -30.21 12.99
CA GLY A 40 -14.93 -30.70 12.59
C GLY A 40 -15.92 -29.61 12.17
N ALA A 41 -15.48 -28.37 11.92
CA ALA A 41 -16.35 -27.30 11.45
C ALA A 41 -16.72 -27.47 9.96
N HIS A 42 -17.99 -27.24 9.63
CA HIS A 42 -18.48 -27.26 8.26
C HIS A 42 -18.52 -25.85 7.66
N VAL A 43 -17.75 -25.62 6.59
CA VAL A 43 -17.72 -24.34 5.85
C VAL A 43 -18.59 -24.47 4.59
N PRO A 44 -19.66 -23.67 4.42
CA PRO A 44 -20.54 -23.74 3.26
C PRO A 44 -19.79 -23.56 1.94
N LYS A 45 -20.13 -24.36 0.92
CA LYS A 45 -19.63 -24.16 -0.45
C LYS A 45 -20.33 -22.95 -1.06
N ILE A 46 -19.58 -22.08 -1.73
CA ILE A 46 -20.17 -21.00 -2.54
C ILE A 46 -20.84 -21.66 -3.75
N GLU A 47 -22.17 -21.60 -3.84
CA GLU A 47 -22.90 -21.97 -5.05
C GLU A 47 -22.61 -20.91 -6.13
N ARG A 48 -21.78 -21.25 -7.11
CA ARG A 48 -21.68 -20.49 -8.35
C ARG A 48 -22.90 -20.87 -9.20
N THR A 49 -23.82 -19.94 -9.39
CA THR A 49 -24.85 -20.09 -10.43
C THR A 49 -24.16 -20.10 -11.79
N GLU A 50 -24.20 -21.27 -12.45
CA GLU A 50 -23.77 -21.48 -13.82
C GLU A 50 -24.66 -20.67 -14.78
N LYS A 51 -24.21 -19.47 -15.16
CA LYS A 51 -24.49 -18.86 -16.46
C LYS A 51 -23.29 -18.03 -16.85
N ASP A 52 -22.53 -18.56 -17.80
CA ASP A 52 -22.00 -17.86 -18.97
C ASP A 52 -20.70 -18.56 -19.41
N ASN A 53 -20.89 -19.57 -20.26
CA ASN A 53 -19.88 -20.02 -21.20
C ASN A 53 -19.99 -19.15 -22.45
N GLU A 54 -18.82 -18.83 -23.00
CA GLU A 54 -18.59 -18.26 -24.34
C GLU A 54 -19.02 -16.80 -24.54
N ASP A 55 -18.08 -15.87 -24.27
CA ASP A 55 -17.56 -15.07 -25.37
C ASP A 55 -16.21 -14.43 -25.04
N LYS A 56 -15.28 -14.56 -25.98
CA LYS A 56 -13.99 -13.87 -26.02
C LYS A 56 -14.27 -12.37 -26.17
N ALA A 57 -14.01 -11.60 -25.13
CA ALA A 57 -13.83 -10.16 -25.27
C ALA A 57 -12.84 -9.65 -24.23
N GLU A 58 -11.77 -9.03 -24.72
CA GLU A 58 -10.81 -8.22 -23.96
C GLU A 58 -11.57 -7.26 -23.02
N THR A 59 -11.62 -7.60 -21.74
CA THR A 59 -12.25 -6.72 -20.75
C THR A 59 -11.24 -5.65 -20.36
N LYS A 60 -11.35 -4.48 -21.01
CA LYS A 60 -10.86 -3.23 -20.43
C LYS A 60 -11.54 -3.03 -19.08
N PRO A 61 -10.83 -2.55 -18.04
CA PRO A 61 -11.48 -2.23 -16.77
C PRO A 61 -12.49 -1.10 -17.02
N SER A 62 -13.77 -1.42 -16.88
CA SER A 62 -14.86 -0.45 -16.90
C SER A 62 -14.93 0.22 -15.53
N PHE A 63 -14.80 1.54 -15.51
CA PHE A 63 -15.05 2.34 -14.33
C PHE A 63 -16.56 2.61 -14.23
N SER A 64 -17.26 1.88 -13.36
CA SER A 64 -18.54 2.33 -12.83
C SER A 64 -18.29 3.03 -11.48
N PRO A 65 -18.65 4.31 -11.34
CA PRO A 65 -18.60 4.97 -10.05
C PRO A 65 -19.83 4.50 -9.29
N GLU A 66 -19.67 3.59 -8.32
CA GLU A 66 -20.18 3.86 -6.98
C GLU A 66 -19.93 2.76 -5.94
N HIS A 67 -19.69 1.48 -6.26
CA HIS A 67 -19.67 0.46 -5.19
C HIS A 67 -18.71 -0.73 -5.39
N ASP A 68 -17.57 -0.57 -6.07
CA ASP A 68 -16.55 -1.63 -6.08
C ASP A 68 -15.13 -1.05 -6.10
N ASP A 69 -14.67 -0.67 -4.90
CA ASP A 69 -13.42 0.07 -4.72
C ASP A 69 -12.17 -0.83 -4.59
N GLU A 70 -12.30 -2.12 -4.83
CA GLU A 70 -11.18 -3.05 -4.77
C GLU A 70 -10.59 -3.32 -6.16
N ILE A 71 -9.27 -3.21 -6.29
CA ILE A 71 -8.60 -3.60 -7.54
C ILE A 71 -8.52 -5.12 -7.54
N VAL A 72 -9.43 -5.76 -8.27
CA VAL A 72 -9.43 -7.21 -8.47
C VAL A 72 -8.26 -7.58 -9.41
N GLU A 73 -7.33 -8.38 -8.89
CA GLU A 73 -6.24 -8.94 -9.68
C GLU A 73 -6.77 -10.01 -10.64
N SER A 74 -6.42 -9.93 -11.91
CA SER A 74 -6.74 -10.96 -12.90
C SER A 74 -5.82 -12.16 -12.71
N ASP A 75 -6.30 -13.35 -13.05
CA ASP A 75 -5.41 -14.51 -13.10
C ASP A 75 -4.36 -14.35 -14.22
N VAL A 76 -3.14 -14.85 -13.97
CA VAL A 76 -2.07 -14.85 -14.98
C VAL A 76 -2.10 -16.16 -15.75
N GLU A 77 -2.21 -16.09 -17.07
CA GLU A 77 -2.16 -17.26 -17.94
C GLU A 77 -0.71 -17.75 -18.13
N LEU A 78 -0.36 -18.79 -17.37
CA LEU A 78 0.96 -19.44 -17.40
C LEU A 78 0.90 -20.78 -18.13
N ASP A 79 1.98 -21.12 -18.83
CA ASP A 79 2.16 -22.46 -19.36
C ASP A 79 2.63 -23.39 -18.23
N ASN A 80 1.72 -24.18 -17.68
CA ASN A 80 2.00 -25.09 -16.58
C ASN A 80 2.10 -26.56 -17.04
N SER A 81 2.37 -26.81 -18.33
CA SER A 81 2.42 -28.17 -18.88
C SER A 81 3.46 -29.08 -18.21
N ASP A 82 4.58 -28.52 -17.77
CA ASP A 82 5.68 -29.25 -17.10
C ASP A 82 5.61 -29.18 -15.56
N VAL A 83 4.58 -28.55 -14.99
CA VAL A 83 4.40 -28.48 -13.53
C VAL A 83 3.92 -29.82 -13.01
N VAL A 84 4.53 -30.29 -11.94
CA VAL A 84 4.21 -31.56 -11.27
C VAL A 84 3.75 -31.30 -9.84
N GLU A 85 3.06 -32.28 -9.26
CA GLU A 85 2.73 -32.21 -7.84
C GLU A 85 4.00 -32.30 -6.97
N PRO A 86 4.07 -31.55 -5.86
CA PRO A 86 5.20 -31.63 -4.95
C PRO A 86 5.37 -33.04 -4.37
N ASP A 87 6.59 -33.57 -4.38
CA ASP A 87 6.90 -34.82 -3.66
C ASP A 87 6.86 -34.58 -2.15
N ASN A 88 5.93 -35.25 -1.48
CA ASN A 88 5.72 -35.17 -0.02
C ASN A 88 6.34 -36.36 0.72
N ASP A 89 7.38 -36.95 0.14
CA ASP A 89 8.13 -38.06 0.75
C ASP A 89 8.94 -37.57 1.98
N PRO A 90 9.21 -38.45 2.96
CA PRO A 90 10.14 -38.14 4.04
C PRO A 90 11.50 -37.68 3.50
N PRO A 91 12.20 -36.76 4.20
CA PRO A 91 13.50 -36.27 3.74
C PRO A 91 14.51 -37.40 3.48
N GLN A 92 15.11 -37.43 2.28
CA GLN A 92 16.17 -38.41 1.96
C GLN A 92 17.38 -38.28 2.89
N PRO A 93 18.17 -39.35 3.09
CA PRO A 93 19.38 -39.31 3.89
C PRO A 93 20.41 -38.32 3.32
N MET A 94 20.96 -37.47 4.19
CA MET A 94 21.90 -36.38 3.84
C MET A 94 23.31 -36.57 4.40
N GLY A 95 23.59 -37.66 5.13
CA GLY A 95 24.87 -37.83 5.82
C GLY A 95 25.06 -36.85 7.00
N ASP A 96 26.16 -37.03 7.73
CA ASP A 96 26.55 -36.13 8.84
C ASP A 96 27.64 -35.16 8.35
N PRO A 97 27.32 -33.87 8.14
CA PRO A 97 28.29 -32.91 7.62
C PRO A 97 29.48 -32.65 8.56
N THR A 98 29.43 -33.11 9.81
CA THR A 98 30.52 -33.00 10.79
C THR A 98 31.44 -34.21 10.82
N ALA A 99 31.09 -35.29 10.12
CA ALA A 99 31.89 -36.51 10.08
C ALA A 99 33.25 -36.27 9.41
N GLU A 100 34.31 -36.80 10.02
CA GLU A 100 35.65 -36.75 9.44
C GLU A 100 35.73 -37.63 8.19
N VAL A 101 36.09 -37.02 7.06
CA VAL A 101 36.19 -37.72 5.77
C VAL A 101 37.65 -38.12 5.54
N THR A 102 37.98 -39.38 5.80
CA THR A 102 39.32 -39.96 5.54
C THR A 102 39.54 -40.19 4.04
N ASP A 103 40.79 -40.40 3.61
CA ASP A 103 41.11 -40.68 2.20
C ASP A 103 40.44 -41.98 1.73
N GLU A 104 40.38 -43.01 2.56
CA GLU A 104 39.66 -44.25 2.25
C GLU A 104 38.17 -44.00 2.04
N SER A 105 37.56 -43.12 2.85
CA SER A 105 36.15 -42.74 2.70
C SER A 105 35.90 -41.93 1.44
N ARG A 106 36.84 -41.07 1.04
CA ARG A 106 36.79 -40.32 -0.23
C ARG A 106 36.87 -41.27 -1.43
N ASP A 107 37.78 -42.23 -1.40
CA ASP A 107 37.95 -43.21 -2.47
C ASP A 107 36.74 -44.15 -2.57
N ALA A 108 36.20 -44.59 -1.44
CA ALA A 108 34.97 -45.38 -1.39
C ALA A 108 33.77 -44.58 -1.92
N ALA A 109 33.63 -43.31 -1.53
CA ALA A 109 32.59 -42.42 -2.05
C ALA A 109 32.71 -42.22 -3.56
N GLN A 110 33.94 -42.06 -4.07
CA GLN A 110 34.21 -41.92 -5.50
C GLN A 110 33.90 -43.21 -6.26
N SER A 111 34.15 -44.38 -5.68
CA SER A 111 33.75 -45.67 -6.25
C SER A 111 32.22 -45.80 -6.36
N GLU A 112 31.49 -45.47 -5.30
CA GLU A 112 30.02 -45.48 -5.30
C GLU A 112 29.45 -44.45 -6.28
N LYS A 113 30.06 -43.27 -6.40
CA LYS A 113 29.70 -42.27 -7.41
C LYS A 113 29.86 -42.83 -8.83
N SER A 114 30.94 -43.53 -9.14
CA SER A 114 31.14 -44.13 -10.47
C SER A 114 30.06 -45.15 -10.80
N LYS A 115 29.67 -46.01 -9.84
CA LYS A 115 28.55 -46.95 -10.00
C LYS A 115 27.22 -46.23 -10.24
N ALA A 116 26.99 -45.12 -9.54
CA ALA A 116 25.81 -44.31 -9.79
C ALA A 116 25.79 -43.71 -11.20
N MET A 117 26.93 -43.25 -11.72
CA MET A 117 27.02 -42.72 -13.08
C MET A 117 26.75 -43.79 -14.14
N GLU A 118 27.22 -45.02 -13.90
CA GLU A 118 26.88 -46.18 -14.73
C GLU A 118 25.37 -46.46 -14.71
N ALA A 119 24.76 -46.53 -13.52
CA ALA A 119 23.32 -46.71 -13.36
C ALA A 119 22.51 -45.57 -14.04
N ILE A 120 22.97 -44.32 -13.99
CA ILE A 120 22.37 -43.19 -14.72
C ILE A 120 22.41 -43.43 -16.23
N SER A 121 23.56 -43.89 -16.76
CA SER A 121 23.72 -44.16 -18.20
C SER A 121 22.83 -45.31 -18.68
N GLU A 122 22.52 -46.26 -17.79
CA GLU A 122 21.60 -47.37 -18.04
C GLU A 122 20.12 -47.01 -17.78
N GLY A 123 19.83 -45.80 -17.29
CA GLY A 123 18.47 -45.37 -16.94
C GLY A 123 17.91 -45.98 -15.65
N LYS A 124 18.75 -46.61 -14.82
CA LYS A 124 18.37 -47.23 -13.54
C LYS A 124 18.44 -46.20 -12.40
N PHE A 125 17.48 -45.29 -12.38
CA PHE A 125 17.53 -44.12 -11.50
C PHE A 125 17.43 -44.45 -10.00
N ASP A 126 16.66 -45.45 -9.59
CA ASP A 126 16.58 -45.86 -8.18
C ASP A 126 17.93 -46.43 -7.67
N GLU A 127 18.60 -47.23 -8.49
CA GLU A 127 19.95 -47.74 -8.20
C GLU A 127 20.96 -46.59 -8.14
N ALA A 128 20.86 -45.62 -9.05
CA ALA A 128 21.70 -44.43 -9.02
C ALA A 128 21.50 -43.60 -7.74
N ILE A 129 20.25 -43.38 -7.31
CA ILE A 129 19.93 -42.68 -6.05
C ILE A 129 20.52 -43.44 -4.85
N HIS A 130 20.41 -44.76 -4.85
CA HIS A 130 20.99 -45.61 -3.79
C HIS A 130 22.51 -45.46 -3.70
N HIS A 131 23.22 -45.58 -4.82
CA HIS A 131 24.67 -45.43 -4.88
C HIS A 131 25.12 -44.01 -4.53
N LEU A 132 24.42 -42.97 -4.99
CA LEU A 132 24.70 -41.57 -4.61
C LEU A 132 24.46 -41.34 -3.11
N THR A 133 23.42 -41.95 -2.54
CA THR A 133 23.15 -41.86 -1.10
C THR A 133 24.26 -42.51 -0.29
N LYS A 134 24.75 -43.69 -0.69
CA LYS A 134 25.94 -44.30 -0.07
C LYS A 134 27.17 -43.41 -0.20
N ALA A 135 27.42 -42.84 -1.37
CA ALA A 135 28.54 -41.94 -1.58
C ALA A 135 28.47 -40.70 -0.66
N ILE A 136 27.27 -40.13 -0.47
CA ILE A 136 27.02 -39.00 0.44
C ILE A 136 27.24 -39.39 1.90
N MET A 137 26.80 -40.58 2.32
CA MET A 137 27.06 -41.07 3.69
C MET A 137 28.55 -41.25 3.98
N LEU A 138 29.36 -41.54 2.96
CA LEU A 138 30.82 -41.67 3.06
C LEU A 138 31.55 -40.32 2.93
N ASN A 139 31.02 -39.39 2.14
CA ASN A 139 31.59 -38.05 1.93
C ASN A 139 30.49 -36.98 1.90
N PRO A 140 30.00 -36.56 3.09
CA PRO A 140 28.85 -35.67 3.23
C PRO A 140 29.17 -34.21 2.92
N THR A 141 30.42 -33.85 2.63
CA THR A 141 30.85 -32.48 2.30
C THR A 141 31.06 -32.28 0.79
N SER A 142 30.82 -33.31 -0.04
CA SER A 142 31.01 -33.23 -1.48
C SER A 142 29.81 -32.61 -2.20
N ALA A 143 29.92 -31.33 -2.56
CA ALA A 143 28.91 -30.60 -3.33
C ALA A 143 28.48 -31.33 -4.62
N ILE A 144 29.42 -31.99 -5.30
CA ILE A 144 29.16 -32.66 -6.59
C ILE A 144 28.24 -33.86 -6.42
N LEU A 145 28.32 -34.58 -5.29
CA LEU A 145 27.44 -35.74 -5.03
C LEU A 145 26.00 -35.28 -4.89
N TYR A 146 25.74 -34.24 -4.09
CA TYR A 146 24.41 -33.66 -3.95
C TYR A 146 23.90 -33.09 -5.27
N ALA A 147 24.69 -32.31 -6.00
CA ALA A 147 24.28 -31.75 -7.29
C ALA A 147 23.94 -32.85 -8.31
N THR A 148 24.64 -33.98 -8.27
CA THR A 148 24.37 -35.12 -9.16
C THR A 148 23.10 -35.86 -8.74
N ARG A 149 22.89 -36.08 -7.45
CA ARG A 149 21.65 -36.71 -6.95
C ARG A 149 20.42 -35.84 -7.16
N ALA A 150 20.56 -34.51 -7.05
CA ALA A 150 19.53 -33.55 -7.43
C ALA A 150 19.12 -33.69 -8.91
N THR A 151 20.10 -33.84 -9.83
CA THR A 151 19.79 -34.09 -11.25
C THR A 151 19.02 -35.39 -11.45
N VAL A 152 19.36 -36.46 -10.73
CA VAL A 152 18.60 -37.72 -10.80
C VAL A 152 17.18 -37.54 -10.26
N PHE A 153 17.01 -36.79 -9.16
CA PHE A 153 15.70 -36.45 -8.62
C PHE A 153 14.81 -35.67 -9.59
N LEU A 154 15.39 -34.77 -10.40
CA LEU A 154 14.64 -34.10 -11.49
C LEU A 154 14.10 -35.11 -12.51
N ILE A 155 14.93 -36.08 -12.92
CA ILE A 155 14.54 -37.11 -13.90
C ILE A 155 13.39 -37.97 -13.36
N VAL A 156 13.43 -38.35 -12.08
CA VAL A 156 12.35 -39.11 -11.42
C VAL A 156 11.20 -38.23 -10.92
N LYS A 157 11.16 -36.95 -11.30
CA LYS A 157 10.12 -35.97 -10.95
C LYS A 157 9.88 -35.81 -9.44
N LYS A 158 10.95 -35.73 -8.66
CA LYS A 158 10.94 -35.41 -7.22
C LYS A 158 11.59 -34.04 -6.94
N PRO A 159 10.90 -32.93 -7.27
CA PRO A 159 11.46 -31.58 -7.19
C PRO A 159 11.84 -31.13 -5.76
N ASN A 160 11.08 -31.44 -4.72
CA ASN A 160 11.43 -31.08 -3.33
C ASN A 160 12.69 -31.81 -2.86
N ALA A 161 12.84 -33.10 -3.18
CA ALA A 161 14.08 -33.84 -2.94
C ALA A 161 15.27 -33.22 -3.68
N ALA A 162 15.09 -32.82 -4.94
CA ALA A 162 16.10 -32.14 -5.74
C ALA A 162 16.50 -30.77 -5.14
N ILE A 163 15.54 -29.96 -4.70
CA ILE A 163 15.80 -28.66 -4.05
C ILE A 163 16.63 -28.83 -2.78
N ARG A 164 16.31 -29.84 -1.95
CA ARG A 164 17.06 -30.12 -0.72
C ARG A 164 18.51 -30.46 -1.01
N ASP A 165 18.77 -31.33 -1.98
CA ASP A 165 20.13 -31.66 -2.40
C ASP A 165 20.85 -30.46 -3.04
N ALA A 166 20.18 -29.73 -3.93
CA ALA A 166 20.77 -28.57 -4.60
C ALA A 166 21.14 -27.45 -3.62
N ASN A 167 20.32 -27.22 -2.58
CA ASN A 167 20.65 -26.28 -1.50
C ASN A 167 21.91 -26.69 -0.74
N VAL A 168 22.07 -27.97 -0.40
CA VAL A 168 23.28 -28.46 0.25
C VAL A 168 24.49 -28.38 -0.69
N ALA A 169 24.31 -28.70 -1.97
CA ALA A 169 25.36 -28.53 -2.98
C ALA A 169 25.87 -27.09 -3.05
N LEU A 170 24.95 -26.12 -3.05
CA LEU A 170 25.26 -24.68 -3.09
C LEU A 170 25.81 -24.15 -1.76
N GLN A 171 25.48 -24.78 -0.63
CA GLN A 171 26.10 -24.47 0.66
C GLN A 171 27.58 -24.81 0.67
N PHE A 172 27.97 -25.95 0.08
CA PHE A 172 29.37 -26.37 0.00
C PHE A 172 30.13 -25.79 -1.19
N ASN A 173 29.45 -25.55 -2.31
CA ASN A 173 30.01 -24.88 -3.48
C ASN A 173 29.04 -23.81 -4.03
N PRO A 174 29.16 -22.56 -3.55
CA PRO A 174 28.30 -21.46 -3.98
C PRO A 174 28.44 -21.07 -5.46
N ASP A 175 29.51 -21.50 -6.13
CA ASP A 175 29.79 -21.20 -7.55
C ASP A 175 29.40 -22.38 -8.47
N SER A 176 28.59 -23.32 -7.97
CA SER A 176 28.16 -24.48 -8.76
C SER A 176 27.02 -24.12 -9.73
N ALA A 177 27.34 -23.93 -11.01
CA ALA A 177 26.34 -23.78 -12.07
C ALA A 177 25.34 -24.95 -12.11
N LYS A 178 25.83 -26.19 -11.94
CA LYS A 178 24.98 -27.39 -11.85
C LYS A 178 24.02 -27.35 -10.66
N GLY A 179 24.46 -26.84 -9.50
CA GLY A 179 23.62 -26.67 -8.31
C GLY A 179 22.46 -25.70 -8.56
N TYR A 180 22.75 -24.52 -9.10
CA TYR A 180 21.72 -23.54 -9.45
C TYR A 180 20.78 -24.06 -10.55
N LYS A 181 21.31 -24.69 -11.60
CA LYS A 181 20.48 -25.32 -12.66
C LYS A 181 19.52 -26.34 -12.06
N ALA A 182 20.02 -27.24 -11.21
CA ALA A 182 19.19 -28.28 -10.61
C ALA A 182 18.08 -27.69 -9.72
N ARG A 183 18.41 -26.66 -8.92
CA ARG A 183 17.43 -25.98 -8.06
C ARG A 183 16.39 -25.21 -8.87
N GLY A 184 16.82 -24.45 -9.86
CA GLY A 184 15.93 -23.68 -10.72
C GLY A 184 14.99 -24.56 -11.55
N MET A 185 15.48 -25.68 -12.11
CA MET A 185 14.61 -26.65 -12.79
C MET A 185 13.61 -27.30 -11.84
N ALA A 186 14.01 -27.63 -10.60
CA ALA A 186 13.10 -28.19 -9.61
C ALA A 186 12.01 -27.18 -9.19
N MET A 187 12.37 -25.90 -9.06
CA MET A 187 11.42 -24.81 -8.81
C MET A 187 10.44 -24.62 -9.98
N ALA A 188 10.92 -24.72 -11.23
CA ALA A 188 10.06 -24.66 -12.41
C ALA A 188 9.02 -25.79 -12.41
N MET A 189 9.43 -27.02 -12.05
CA MET A 189 8.53 -28.16 -11.88
C MET A 189 7.47 -27.94 -10.79
N LEU A 190 7.71 -27.03 -9.83
CA LEU A 190 6.74 -26.64 -8.80
C LEU A 190 5.94 -25.38 -9.16
N GLY A 191 6.12 -24.83 -10.37
CA GLY A 191 5.47 -23.59 -10.80
C GLY A 191 6.05 -22.31 -10.17
N GLN A 192 7.22 -22.40 -9.52
CA GLN A 192 7.93 -21.26 -8.92
C GLN A 192 8.80 -20.59 -9.99
N TRP A 193 8.13 -19.96 -10.96
CA TRP A 193 8.76 -19.50 -12.20
C TRP A 193 9.75 -18.34 -12.01
N GLU A 194 9.46 -17.38 -11.12
CA GLU A 194 10.36 -16.24 -10.87
C GLU A 194 11.67 -16.70 -10.21
N GLU A 195 11.58 -17.55 -9.19
CA GLU A 195 12.72 -18.15 -8.49
C GLU A 195 13.52 -19.07 -9.43
N ALA A 196 12.83 -19.87 -10.24
CA ALA A 196 13.46 -20.74 -11.23
C ALA A 196 14.29 -19.94 -12.25
N ALA A 197 13.71 -18.88 -12.82
CA ALA A 197 14.40 -18.01 -13.75
C ALA A 197 15.63 -17.34 -13.11
N ALA A 198 15.51 -16.88 -11.87
CA ALA A 198 16.63 -16.28 -11.15
C ALA A 198 17.81 -17.27 -10.99
N ASP A 199 17.54 -18.49 -10.55
CA ASP A 199 18.57 -19.53 -10.39
C ASP A 199 19.20 -19.93 -11.72
N ILE A 200 18.41 -20.13 -12.77
CA ILE A 200 18.93 -20.53 -14.08
C ILE A 200 19.76 -19.39 -14.71
N HIS A 201 19.39 -18.12 -14.48
CA HIS A 201 20.25 -16.99 -14.87
C HIS A 201 21.59 -16.98 -14.13
N VAL A 202 21.60 -17.29 -12.83
CA VAL A 202 22.86 -17.43 -12.08
C VAL A 202 23.69 -18.59 -12.64
N ALA A 203 23.08 -19.74 -12.91
CA ALA A 203 23.74 -20.88 -13.55
C ALA A 203 24.37 -20.47 -14.90
N SER A 204 23.61 -19.80 -15.76
CA SER A 204 24.08 -19.30 -17.06
C SER A 204 25.24 -18.31 -16.96
N LYS A 205 25.29 -17.51 -15.89
CA LYS A 205 26.37 -16.55 -15.67
C LYS A 205 27.65 -17.23 -15.20
N LEU A 206 27.52 -18.30 -14.43
CA LEU A 206 28.65 -19.08 -13.90
C LEU A 206 29.27 -19.97 -14.97
N ASP A 207 28.45 -20.76 -15.65
CA ASP A 207 28.87 -21.65 -16.73
C ASP A 207 27.68 -21.94 -17.65
N TYR A 208 27.71 -21.42 -18.88
CA TYR A 208 26.63 -21.61 -19.84
C TYR A 208 26.79 -22.93 -20.59
N ASP A 209 25.71 -23.72 -20.63
CA ASP A 209 25.59 -24.93 -21.46
C ASP A 209 24.26 -24.92 -22.25
N GLU A 210 24.11 -25.87 -23.19
CA GLU A 210 22.88 -25.99 -24.00
C GLU A 210 21.64 -26.31 -23.15
N GLU A 211 21.80 -27.08 -22.06
CA GLU A 211 20.71 -27.44 -21.16
C GLU A 211 20.20 -26.22 -20.38
N ILE A 212 21.09 -25.33 -19.93
CA ILE A 212 20.78 -24.04 -19.29
C ILE A 212 20.07 -23.13 -20.28
N GLY A 213 20.56 -23.05 -21.52
CA GLY A 213 19.89 -22.30 -22.59
C GLY A 213 18.48 -22.79 -22.85
N SER A 214 18.25 -24.11 -22.82
CA SER A 214 16.92 -24.69 -22.92
C SER A 214 16.06 -24.39 -21.69
N ALA A 215 16.62 -24.51 -20.48
CA ALA A 215 15.92 -24.23 -19.23
C ALA A 215 15.45 -22.76 -19.16
N LEU A 216 16.27 -21.79 -19.60
CA LEU A 216 15.87 -20.38 -19.70
C LEU A 216 14.65 -20.19 -20.60
N LYS A 217 14.62 -20.83 -21.78
CA LYS A 217 13.48 -20.74 -22.71
C LYS A 217 12.17 -21.25 -22.09
N THR A 218 12.26 -22.22 -21.18
CA THR A 218 11.09 -22.74 -20.46
C THR A 218 10.61 -21.78 -19.36
N VAL A 219 11.53 -21.21 -18.57
CA VAL A 219 11.14 -20.44 -17.37
C VAL A 219 10.90 -18.95 -17.61
N GLU A 220 11.62 -18.33 -18.55
CA GLU A 220 11.56 -16.88 -18.80
C GLU A 220 10.16 -16.38 -19.20
N PRO A 221 9.40 -17.05 -20.09
CA PRO A 221 8.09 -16.56 -20.50
C PRO A 221 7.10 -16.43 -19.33
N ASN A 222 7.04 -17.44 -18.46
CA ASN A 222 6.16 -17.43 -17.29
C ASN A 222 6.65 -16.41 -16.25
N ALA A 223 7.95 -16.39 -15.95
CA ALA A 223 8.52 -15.42 -15.02
C ALA A 223 8.23 -13.97 -15.45
N LYS A 224 8.39 -13.66 -16.74
CA LYS A 224 8.10 -12.34 -17.30
C LYS A 224 6.63 -11.96 -17.20
N LYS A 225 5.70 -12.88 -17.50
CA LYS A 225 4.25 -12.64 -17.35
C LYS A 225 3.88 -12.32 -15.91
N ILE A 226 4.44 -13.06 -14.94
CA ILE A 226 4.21 -12.83 -13.51
C ILE A 226 4.75 -11.45 -13.10
N GLU A 227 5.97 -11.11 -13.53
CA GLU A 227 6.58 -9.82 -13.21
C GLU A 227 5.78 -8.64 -13.81
N GLU A 228 5.37 -8.75 -15.08
CA GLU A 228 4.57 -7.73 -15.77
C GLU A 228 3.20 -7.54 -15.12
N HIS A 229 2.55 -8.65 -14.75
CA HIS A 229 1.29 -8.64 -14.01
C HIS A 229 1.43 -7.91 -12.67
N ARG A 230 2.43 -8.27 -11.86
CA ARG A 230 2.71 -7.62 -10.58
C ARG A 230 2.98 -6.13 -10.75
N LYS A 231 3.80 -5.73 -11.72
CA LYS A 231 4.10 -4.32 -12.02
C LYS A 231 2.85 -3.54 -12.43
N LYS A 232 1.97 -4.14 -13.25
CA LYS A 232 0.69 -3.54 -13.66
C LYS A 232 -0.18 -3.23 -12.44
N TYR A 233 -0.39 -4.21 -11.56
CA TYR A 233 -1.27 -4.05 -10.41
C TYR A 233 -0.70 -3.17 -9.31
N GLN A 234 0.63 -3.15 -9.12
CA GLN A 234 1.29 -2.16 -8.26
C GLN A 234 1.07 -0.73 -8.76
N ARG A 235 1.15 -0.49 -10.07
CA ARG A 235 0.88 0.84 -10.65
C ARG A 235 -0.58 1.25 -10.43
N LEU A 236 -1.52 0.37 -10.71
CA LEU A 236 -2.95 0.64 -10.51
C LEU A 236 -3.28 0.94 -9.04
N ARG A 237 -2.72 0.19 -8.08
CA ARG A 237 -2.88 0.46 -6.64
C ARG A 237 -2.36 1.83 -6.26
N LYS A 238 -1.15 2.17 -6.71
CA LYS A 238 -0.53 3.47 -6.42
C LYS A 238 -1.33 4.63 -7.02
N GLU A 239 -1.80 4.48 -8.26
CA GLU A 239 -2.63 5.49 -8.90
C GLU A 239 -3.95 5.69 -8.16
N LYS A 240 -4.62 4.60 -7.77
CA LYS A 240 -5.87 4.67 -7.00
C LYS A 240 -5.66 5.30 -5.63
N GLU A 241 -4.56 4.98 -4.93
CA GLU A 241 -4.21 5.59 -3.65
C GLU A 241 -4.01 7.11 -3.79
N LEU A 242 -3.31 7.54 -4.84
CA LEU A 242 -3.14 8.96 -5.15
C LEU A 242 -4.47 9.66 -5.44
N GLN A 243 -5.34 9.06 -6.25
CA GLN A 243 -6.67 9.61 -6.55
C GLN A 243 -7.53 9.74 -5.29
N ILE A 244 -7.52 8.72 -4.41
CA ILE A 244 -8.24 8.77 -3.13
C ILE A 244 -7.66 9.86 -2.22
N ALA A 245 -6.33 10.00 -2.17
CA ALA A 245 -5.67 11.02 -1.37
C ALA A 245 -5.96 12.44 -1.88
N GLU A 246 -5.97 12.64 -3.20
CA GLU A 246 -6.34 13.92 -3.83
C GLU A 246 -7.80 14.27 -3.58
N ARG A 247 -8.72 13.31 -3.73
CA ARG A 247 -10.14 13.49 -3.42
C ARG A 247 -10.34 13.91 -1.96
N LYS A 248 -9.73 13.18 -1.01
CA LYS A 248 -9.79 13.51 0.42
C LYS A 248 -9.22 14.89 0.72
N ARG A 249 -8.10 15.27 0.10
CA ARG A 249 -7.51 16.62 0.26
C ARG A 249 -8.44 17.70 -0.26
N ARG A 250 -9.08 17.48 -1.41
CA ARG A 250 -10.04 18.40 -1.99
C ARG A 250 -11.28 18.55 -1.09
N GLU A 251 -11.85 17.44 -0.64
CA GLU A 251 -12.98 17.44 0.31
C GLU A 251 -12.64 18.17 1.61
N GLN A 252 -11.44 17.96 2.15
CA GLN A 252 -10.96 18.70 3.33
C GLN A 252 -10.81 20.20 3.07
N GLN A 253 -10.24 20.59 1.92
CA GLN A 253 -10.12 22.00 1.55
C GLN A 253 -11.49 22.66 1.35
N GLU A 254 -12.42 21.99 0.67
CA GLU A 254 -13.79 22.45 0.47
C GLU A 254 -14.54 22.56 1.81
N ALA A 255 -14.36 21.60 2.72
CA ALA A 255 -14.93 21.63 4.06
C ALA A 255 -14.37 22.79 4.91
N GLN A 256 -13.04 22.98 4.91
CA GLN A 256 -12.38 24.10 5.60
C GLN A 256 -12.83 25.46 5.04
N GLU A 257 -12.99 25.56 3.72
CA GLU A 257 -13.50 26.78 3.09
C GLU A 257 -14.96 27.05 3.49
N ARG A 258 -15.80 26.03 3.48
CA ARG A 258 -17.20 26.14 3.90
C ARG A 258 -17.31 26.55 5.37
N GLU A 259 -16.47 25.99 6.23
CA GLU A 259 -16.39 26.37 7.64
C GLU A 259 -15.92 27.82 7.81
N ALA A 260 -14.86 28.23 7.11
CA ALA A 260 -14.35 29.60 7.16
C ALA A 260 -15.39 30.64 6.69
N LEU A 261 -16.17 30.32 5.65
CA LEU A 261 -17.28 31.15 5.18
C LEU A 261 -18.43 31.20 6.19
N ALA A 262 -18.83 30.06 6.76
CA ALA A 262 -19.87 30.01 7.79
C ALA A 262 -19.46 30.81 9.05
N ALA A 263 -18.16 30.83 9.36
CA ALA A 263 -17.62 31.57 10.49
C ALA A 263 -17.73 33.11 10.34
N LEU A 264 -18.06 33.65 9.15
CA LEU A 264 -18.31 35.08 8.94
C LEU A 264 -19.66 35.58 9.47
N LYS A 265 -20.53 34.67 9.98
CA LYS A 265 -21.78 34.96 10.70
C LYS A 265 -22.62 36.09 10.07
N ASP A 266 -23.20 35.81 8.91
CA ASP A 266 -24.05 36.76 8.18
C ASP A 266 -25.10 37.41 9.07
N GLY A 267 -25.22 38.74 8.99
CA GLY A 267 -26.18 39.49 9.80
C GLY A 267 -25.73 39.83 11.21
N GLN A 268 -24.52 39.42 11.64
CA GLN A 268 -24.03 39.58 13.00
C GLN A 268 -22.72 40.35 13.08
N VAL A 269 -22.44 40.91 14.25
CA VAL A 269 -21.14 41.50 14.59
C VAL A 269 -20.28 40.44 15.27
N ILE A 270 -19.06 40.27 14.79
CA ILE A 270 -18.07 39.35 15.36
C ILE A 270 -17.06 40.16 16.17
N SER A 271 -16.93 39.86 17.46
CA SER A 271 -15.86 40.41 18.29
C SER A 271 -14.53 39.72 17.97
N ILE A 272 -13.47 40.50 17.83
CA ILE A 272 -12.11 40.04 17.51
C ILE A 272 -11.22 40.30 18.72
N HIS A 273 -10.55 39.25 19.20
CA HIS A 273 -9.71 39.33 20.39
C HIS A 273 -8.21 39.06 20.11
N SER A 274 -7.84 38.78 18.86
CA SER A 274 -6.46 38.51 18.47
C SER A 274 -6.18 38.87 17.01
N THR A 275 -4.90 39.05 16.68
CA THR A 275 -4.41 39.23 15.29
C THR A 275 -4.73 38.01 14.42
N SER A 276 -4.52 36.80 14.93
CA SER A 276 -4.82 35.56 14.21
C SER A 276 -6.29 35.43 13.83
N GLU A 277 -7.21 35.78 14.74
CA GLU A 277 -8.65 35.77 14.44
C GLU A 277 -9.01 36.80 13.36
N LEU A 278 -8.46 38.02 13.47
CA LEU A 278 -8.67 39.06 12.46
C LEU A 278 -8.18 38.61 11.08
N GLU A 279 -6.98 38.02 11.01
CA GLU A 279 -6.39 37.52 9.77
C GLU A 279 -7.26 36.42 9.15
N ALA A 280 -7.75 35.47 9.96
CA ALA A 280 -8.61 34.39 9.49
C ALA A 280 -9.92 34.93 8.89
N LYS A 281 -10.61 35.86 9.59
CA LYS A 281 -11.84 36.48 9.08
C LYS A 281 -11.58 37.36 7.85
N SER A 282 -10.47 38.10 7.84
CA SER A 282 -10.08 38.94 6.70
C SER A 282 -9.78 38.11 5.46
N LYS A 283 -9.08 36.97 5.62
CA LYS A 283 -8.79 36.03 4.54
C LYS A 283 -10.08 35.40 3.99
N ALA A 284 -11.00 34.98 4.87
CA ALA A 284 -12.29 34.43 4.47
C ALA A 284 -13.15 35.48 3.74
N ALA A 285 -13.23 36.71 4.26
CA ALA A 285 -13.97 37.80 3.63
C ALA A 285 -13.40 38.17 2.25
N LYS A 286 -12.07 38.23 2.12
CA LYS A 286 -11.38 38.45 0.85
C LYS A 286 -11.69 37.34 -0.17
N LYS A 287 -11.63 36.08 0.24
CA LYS A 287 -11.94 34.94 -0.64
C LYS A 287 -13.40 34.94 -1.10
N ALA A 288 -14.31 35.40 -0.24
CA ALA A 288 -15.72 35.59 -0.56
C ALA A 288 -16.01 36.87 -1.36
N SER A 289 -15.00 37.70 -1.64
CA SER A 289 -15.16 39.04 -2.23
C SER A 289 -16.19 39.92 -1.49
N ARG A 290 -16.25 39.79 -0.16
CA ARG A 290 -17.17 40.54 0.70
C ARG A 290 -16.47 41.77 1.28
N LEU A 291 -17.22 42.87 1.36
CA LEU A 291 -16.79 44.04 2.13
C LEU A 291 -16.69 43.66 3.60
N LEU A 292 -15.58 44.03 4.24
CA LEU A 292 -15.34 43.86 5.66
C LEU A 292 -15.23 45.24 6.31
N ILE A 293 -15.84 45.41 7.47
CA ILE A 293 -15.78 46.65 8.24
C ILE A 293 -15.23 46.34 9.62
N LEU A 294 -14.08 46.94 9.95
CA LEU A 294 -13.50 46.92 11.29
C LEU A 294 -13.99 48.11 12.09
N TYR A 295 -14.67 47.85 13.19
CA TYR A 295 -15.08 48.84 14.16
C TYR A 295 -14.18 48.77 15.40
N PHE A 296 -13.27 49.73 15.53
CA PHE A 296 -12.45 49.93 16.72
C PHE A 296 -13.21 50.76 17.76
N THR A 297 -13.33 50.21 18.97
CA THR A 297 -14.14 50.76 20.06
C THR A 297 -13.41 50.67 21.40
N ALA A 298 -13.98 51.30 22.42
CA ALA A 298 -13.59 51.11 23.82
C ALA A 298 -14.83 51.23 24.72
N THR A 299 -14.86 50.48 25.81
CA THR A 299 -15.99 50.48 26.76
C THR A 299 -16.22 51.84 27.44
N TRP A 300 -15.13 52.55 27.76
CA TRP A 300 -15.15 53.85 28.41
C TRP A 300 -15.55 55.00 27.47
N CYS A 301 -15.48 54.79 26.14
CA CYS A 301 -15.79 55.79 25.12
C CYS A 301 -17.31 56.06 24.99
N GLY A 302 -17.75 57.27 25.33
CA GLY A 302 -19.16 57.69 25.23
C GLY A 302 -19.76 57.58 23.82
N PRO A 303 -19.16 58.18 22.78
CA PRO A 303 -19.64 58.07 21.41
C PRO A 303 -19.70 56.62 20.90
N CYS A 304 -18.80 55.76 21.39
CA CYS A 304 -18.77 54.34 21.05
C CYS A 304 -19.99 53.57 21.59
N ARG A 305 -20.47 53.93 22.79
CA ARG A 305 -21.70 53.36 23.36
C ARG A 305 -22.93 53.67 22.50
N TYR A 306 -22.96 54.84 21.85
CA TYR A 306 -24.01 55.19 20.89
C TYR A 306 -23.88 54.46 19.55
N MET A 307 -22.66 54.31 19.02
CA MET A 307 -22.43 53.68 17.72
C MET A 307 -22.55 52.14 17.75
N SER A 308 -22.27 51.49 18.87
CA SER A 308 -22.32 50.01 18.99
C SER A 308 -23.68 49.37 18.63
N PRO A 309 -24.84 49.84 19.13
CA PRO A 309 -26.15 49.30 18.71
C PRO A 309 -26.48 49.60 17.25
N LEU A 310 -26.06 50.76 16.73
CA LEU A 310 -26.23 51.11 15.31
C LEU A 310 -25.43 50.16 14.41
N PHE A 311 -24.16 49.90 14.76
CA PHE A 311 -23.30 48.96 14.04
C PHE A 311 -23.89 47.55 14.02
N SER A 312 -24.51 47.12 15.12
CA SER A 312 -25.20 45.83 15.21
C SER A 312 -26.44 45.78 14.31
N ASN A 313 -27.22 46.87 14.24
CA ASN A 313 -28.36 46.98 13.33
C ASN A 313 -27.90 46.96 11.86
N LEU A 314 -26.84 47.69 11.52
CA LEU A 314 -26.26 47.69 10.17
C LEU A 314 -25.79 46.29 9.75
N ALA A 315 -25.26 45.49 10.69
CA ALA A 315 -24.93 44.09 10.42
C ALA A 315 -26.15 43.30 9.95
N THR A 316 -27.28 43.43 10.64
CA THR A 316 -28.54 42.74 10.26
C THR A 316 -29.09 43.20 8.91
N GLN A 317 -28.92 44.50 8.57
CA GLN A 317 -29.41 45.07 7.30
C GLN A 317 -28.53 44.70 6.10
N HIS A 318 -27.24 44.45 6.33
CA HIS A 318 -26.27 44.12 5.29
C HIS A 318 -25.64 42.74 5.54
N PRO A 319 -26.39 41.64 5.41
CA PRO A 319 -25.90 40.30 5.77
C PRO A 319 -24.71 39.83 4.94
N ARG A 320 -24.49 40.41 3.74
CA ARG A 320 -23.33 40.13 2.88
C ARG A 320 -22.07 40.94 3.24
N VAL A 321 -22.16 41.92 4.13
CA VAL A 321 -21.01 42.67 4.64
C VAL A 321 -20.55 42.01 5.95
N VAL A 322 -19.25 41.92 6.15
CA VAL A 322 -18.65 41.30 7.34
C VAL A 322 -18.39 42.41 8.38
N PHE A 323 -19.06 42.32 9.54
CA PHE A 323 -18.94 43.32 10.60
C PHE A 323 -18.08 42.79 11.73
N LEU A 324 -16.88 43.34 11.88
CA LEU A 324 -15.93 42.97 12.92
C LEU A 324 -15.80 44.11 13.94
N LYS A 325 -15.84 43.77 15.22
CA LYS A 325 -15.66 44.70 16.33
C LYS A 325 -14.36 44.36 17.06
N VAL A 326 -13.53 45.37 17.28
CA VAL A 326 -12.27 45.27 18.01
C VAL A 326 -12.34 46.23 19.18
N ASP A 327 -12.27 45.71 20.40
CA ASP A 327 -12.06 46.56 21.57
C ASP A 327 -10.56 46.83 21.70
N ILE A 328 -10.16 48.09 21.73
CA ILE A 328 -8.73 48.48 21.75
C ILE A 328 -8.05 48.12 23.07
N ASP A 329 -8.81 47.93 24.15
CA ASP A 329 -8.27 47.52 25.44
C ASP A 329 -8.08 46.00 25.48
N GLU A 330 -8.96 45.22 24.83
CA GLU A 330 -8.87 43.76 24.78
C GLU A 330 -7.89 43.25 23.72
N ALA A 331 -7.81 43.93 22.56
CA ALA A 331 -7.01 43.52 21.40
C ALA A 331 -6.02 44.64 21.00
N ASN A 332 -5.20 45.08 21.95
CA ASN A 332 -4.27 46.20 21.79
C ASN A 332 -3.33 46.03 20.59
N GLU A 333 -2.78 44.83 20.39
CA GLU A 333 -1.89 44.51 19.26
C GLU A 333 -2.55 44.75 17.90
N VAL A 334 -3.84 44.41 17.79
CA VAL A 334 -4.64 44.67 16.59
C VAL A 334 -4.83 46.18 16.42
N ALA A 335 -5.20 46.91 17.46
CA ALA A 335 -5.37 48.37 17.38
C ALA A 335 -4.08 49.10 17.00
N ALA A 336 -2.95 48.67 17.56
CA ALA A 336 -1.63 49.22 17.30
C ALA A 336 -1.18 48.98 15.86
N SER A 337 -1.31 47.75 15.34
CA SER A 337 -0.95 47.43 13.94
C SER A 337 -1.77 48.22 12.91
N TRP A 338 -2.99 48.62 13.26
CA TRP A 338 -3.87 49.45 12.44
C TRP A 338 -3.72 50.97 12.68
N ASN A 339 -2.76 51.39 13.50
CA ASN A 339 -2.47 52.79 13.85
C ASN A 339 -3.73 53.55 14.32
N ILE A 340 -4.51 52.92 15.21
CA ILE A 340 -5.74 53.51 15.74
C ILE A 340 -5.41 54.50 16.86
N SER A 341 -5.64 55.79 16.61
CA SER A 341 -5.39 56.88 17.56
C SER A 341 -6.65 57.48 18.19
N SER A 342 -7.84 57.11 17.69
CA SER A 342 -9.12 57.60 18.18
C SER A 342 -10.22 56.56 17.97
N VAL A 343 -11.17 56.53 18.89
CA VAL A 343 -12.36 55.66 18.84
C VAL A 343 -13.64 56.50 19.00
N PRO A 344 -14.75 56.15 18.32
CA PRO A 344 -14.91 55.01 17.42
C PRO A 344 -14.23 55.27 16.06
N THR A 345 -13.60 54.25 15.49
CA THR A 345 -13.03 54.29 14.13
C THR A 345 -13.53 53.10 13.32
N PHE A 346 -13.97 53.34 12.09
CA PHE A 346 -14.46 52.32 11.15
C PHE A 346 -13.54 52.26 9.93
N CYS A 347 -12.92 51.10 9.69
CA CYS A 347 -12.09 50.87 8.51
C CYS A 347 -12.81 49.93 7.55
N PHE A 348 -12.94 50.33 6.29
CA PHE A 348 -13.59 49.55 5.24
C PHE A 348 -12.54 48.83 4.42
N ILE A 349 -12.69 47.52 4.27
CA ILE A 349 -11.72 46.65 3.61
C ILE A 349 -12.42 45.88 2.51
N ARG A 350 -11.82 45.90 1.32
CA ARG A 350 -12.25 45.11 0.16
C ARG A 350 -11.02 44.53 -0.52
N ASP A 351 -11.08 43.25 -0.87
CA ASP A 351 -9.97 42.50 -1.49
C ASP A 351 -8.65 42.54 -0.69
N GLY A 352 -8.74 42.72 0.63
CA GLY A 352 -7.61 42.83 1.56
C GLY A 352 -6.94 44.20 1.59
N LYS A 353 -7.54 45.22 0.97
CA LYS A 353 -7.06 46.60 1.03
C LYS A 353 -8.07 47.49 1.72
N GLN A 354 -7.60 48.45 2.50
CA GLN A 354 -8.46 49.47 3.07
C GLN A 354 -8.91 50.42 1.95
N VAL A 355 -10.22 50.48 1.71
CA VAL A 355 -10.85 51.32 0.69
C VAL A 355 -11.42 52.62 1.27
N ASP A 356 -11.71 52.66 2.57
CA ASP A 356 -12.25 53.84 3.22
C ASP A 356 -12.05 53.84 4.75
N LYS A 357 -12.28 54.99 5.39
CA LYS A 357 -12.21 55.18 6.85
C LYS A 357 -13.23 56.20 7.35
N VAL A 358 -13.86 55.96 8.49
CA VAL A 358 -14.66 56.94 9.23
C VAL A 358 -14.10 57.04 10.64
N VAL A 359 -13.88 58.26 11.13
CA VAL A 359 -13.37 58.51 12.48
C VAL A 359 -14.41 59.35 13.23
N GLY A 360 -14.77 58.90 14.43
CA GLY A 360 -15.82 59.53 15.25
C GLY A 360 -17.22 58.93 15.04
N ALA A 361 -18.16 59.38 15.85
CA ALA A 361 -19.54 58.90 15.83
C ALA A 361 -20.39 59.60 14.77
N ASP A 362 -20.12 59.29 13.50
CA ASP A 362 -20.87 59.80 12.35
C ASP A 362 -21.69 58.66 11.70
N LYS A 363 -22.98 58.60 12.05
CA LYS A 363 -23.93 57.61 11.51
C LYS A 363 -24.13 57.78 9.99
N GLY A 364 -24.30 59.02 9.52
CA GLY A 364 -24.63 59.28 8.12
C GLY A 364 -23.48 58.90 7.18
N SER A 365 -22.24 59.26 7.56
CA SER A 365 -21.05 58.89 6.79
C SER A 365 -20.83 57.38 6.77
N LEU A 366 -21.05 56.69 7.90
CA LEU A 366 -20.95 55.23 8.00
C LEU A 366 -21.95 54.54 7.04
N GLU A 367 -23.23 54.92 7.07
CA GLU A 367 -24.28 54.37 6.20
C GLU A 367 -23.99 54.63 4.71
N GLN A 368 -23.58 55.86 4.37
CA GLN A 368 -23.25 56.24 3.00
C GLN A 368 -22.09 55.41 2.44
N LYS A 369 -21.02 55.21 3.22
CA LYS A 369 -19.85 54.44 2.79
C LYS A 369 -20.14 52.95 2.70
N ILE A 370 -21.00 52.40 3.58
CA ILE A 370 -21.49 51.03 3.42
C ILE A 370 -22.18 50.89 2.07
N ALA A 371 -23.15 51.77 1.76
CA ALA A 371 -23.89 51.72 0.49
C ALA A 371 -22.96 51.89 -0.73
N GLN A 372 -21.95 52.76 -0.64
CA GLN A 372 -20.97 52.97 -1.69
C GLN A 372 -20.14 51.70 -1.99
N HIS A 373 -19.62 51.06 -0.94
CA HIS A 373 -18.66 49.96 -1.08
C HIS A 373 -19.32 48.57 -1.09
N SER A 374 -20.59 48.44 -0.70
CA SER A 374 -21.35 47.18 -0.76
C SER A 374 -21.91 46.89 -2.16
N SER A 375 -21.98 47.89 -3.04
CA SER A 375 -22.73 47.87 -4.31
C SER A 375 -21.87 47.71 -5.56
N SER A 376 -20.54 47.85 -5.45
CA SER A 376 -19.65 47.57 -6.60
C SER A 376 -19.66 46.08 -6.89
N LYS A 377 -19.94 45.73 -8.16
CA LYS A 377 -20.05 44.38 -8.72
C LYS A 377 -18.84 43.51 -8.46
#